data_AF-A0A2U2PJQ2-F1
#
_entry.id   AF-A0A2U2PJQ2-F1
#
_cell.length_a   1.000
_cell.length_b   1.000
_cell.length_c   1.000
_cell.angle_alpha   90.00
_cell.angle_beta   90.00
_cell.angle_gamma   90.00
#
_symmetry.space_group_name_H-M   'P 1'
#
loop_
_entity.id
_entity.type
_entity.pdbx_description
1 polymer ?
#
loop_
_entity_poly.entity_id
_entity_poly.type
_entity_poly.pdbx_seq_one_letter_code
_entity_poly.pdbx_strand_id
1 'polypeptide(L)'
;MDSISLKQNRPVAIWLLIGAVMIIVQVLLGGITRLTGSGLSITEWQPILGALPPMNEKAWLEAFEKYQQIAQYKYINSHFTLEDFKSIYFWEWFHRDWGRLMGLVFIFPFIYFLVKKKINRSMIHPMIILFLLGGLQGIIGWVMVKSGIGTDLVYVSHIRLAIHFMAALVLLCYVVWFAMKITVPPQVLSSNASVRSLNVWLLVLITIQLIYGAFMAGTHAALAAPTWPTINGMWWPGQYMFNQGSFISDITHNLISIQFIHRNLAYLITIMLAWWTWKASKLPAGEPLHNMRYIPLVLVVVQVVLGVIALLHSPLETKLLYSILHQFVGILLLIALTVTYYYSRGRRGQRSR
;
A
#
# COMPACT_ATOMS: atom_id res chain seq x y z
N MET A 1 -24.60 9.47 18.76
CA MET A 1 -23.53 8.78 19.48
C MET A 1 -22.97 9.80 20.43
N ASP A 2 -23.24 9.62 21.72
CA ASP A 2 -23.05 10.69 22.69
C ASP A 2 -21.60 10.71 23.20
N SER A 3 -21.17 11.82 23.78
CA SER A 3 -19.77 12.06 24.18
C SER A 3 -19.19 10.97 25.09
N ILE A 4 -20.02 10.36 25.93
CA ILE A 4 -19.68 9.23 26.81
C ILE A 4 -19.31 7.98 25.99
N SER A 5 -20.08 7.67 24.94
CA SER A 5 -19.82 6.53 24.05
C SER A 5 -18.52 6.72 23.26
N LEU A 6 -18.23 7.95 22.81
CA LEU A 6 -16.97 8.27 22.14
C LEU A 6 -15.76 8.11 23.09
N LYS A 7 -15.87 8.55 24.35
CA LYS A 7 -14.81 8.34 25.35
C LYS A 7 -14.58 6.86 25.65
N GLN A 8 -15.63 6.06 25.76
CA GLN A 8 -15.54 4.61 25.99
C GLN A 8 -14.89 3.84 24.83
N ASN A 9 -15.08 4.30 23.59
CA ASN A 9 -14.49 3.68 22.41
C ASN A 9 -13.00 4.02 22.19
N ARG A 10 -12.47 5.04 22.88
CA ARG A 10 -11.08 5.51 22.68
C ARG A 10 -10.02 4.42 22.73
N PRO A 11 -10.01 3.48 23.71
CA PRO A 11 -9.01 2.41 23.74
C PRO A 11 -9.05 1.53 22.48
N VAL A 12 -10.26 1.22 21.98
CA VAL A 12 -10.42 0.40 20.77
C VAL A 12 -9.99 1.19 19.55
N ALA A 13 -10.29 2.48 19.48
CA ALA A 13 -9.83 3.35 18.39
C ALA A 13 -8.30 3.48 18.35
N ILE A 14 -7.65 3.66 19.50
CA ILE A 14 -6.18 3.72 19.59
C ILE A 14 -5.58 2.39 19.11
N TRP A 15 -6.13 1.25 19.54
CA TRP A 15 -5.69 -0.06 19.07
C TRP A 15 -5.83 -0.23 17.55
N LEU A 16 -6.95 0.20 16.97
CA LEU A 16 -7.12 0.20 15.50
C LEU A 16 -6.10 1.11 14.82
N LEU A 17 -5.81 2.30 15.36
CA LEU A 17 -4.82 3.22 14.81
C LEU A 17 -3.39 2.69 14.92
N ILE A 18 -3.03 2.01 16.02
CA ILE A 18 -1.77 1.27 16.12
C ILE A 18 -1.70 0.22 15.01
N GLY A 19 -2.79 -0.52 14.79
CA GLY A 19 -2.92 -1.46 13.69
C GLY A 19 -2.72 -0.81 12.32
N ALA A 20 -3.31 0.36 12.07
CA ALA A 20 -3.10 1.11 10.82
C ALA A 20 -1.62 1.48 10.62
N VAL A 21 -0.93 1.94 11.66
CA VAL A 21 0.52 2.23 11.61
C VAL A 21 1.31 0.96 11.30
N MET A 22 0.98 -0.17 11.94
CA MET A 22 1.65 -1.44 11.64
C MET A 22 1.41 -1.92 10.21
N ILE A 23 0.22 -1.70 9.63
CA ILE A 23 -0.06 -2.01 8.22
C ILE A 23 0.81 -1.12 7.30
N ILE A 24 0.96 0.17 7.61
CA ILE A 24 1.85 1.05 6.83
C ILE A 24 3.28 0.48 6.86
N VAL A 25 3.80 0.12 8.03
CA VAL A 25 5.13 -0.49 8.16
C VAL A 25 5.22 -1.80 7.37
N GLN A 26 4.21 -2.68 7.46
CA GLN A 26 4.16 -3.93 6.68
C GLN A 26 4.28 -3.66 5.17
N VAL A 27 3.54 -2.67 4.66
CA VAL A 27 3.56 -2.32 3.23
C VAL A 27 4.92 -1.76 2.80
N LEU A 28 5.58 -0.95 3.65
CA LEU A 28 6.93 -0.45 3.39
C LEU A 28 7.98 -1.58 3.43
N LEU A 29 7.88 -2.51 4.39
CA LEU A 29 8.73 -3.70 4.44
C LEU A 29 8.55 -4.57 3.20
N GLY A 30 7.32 -4.71 2.70
CA GLY A 30 7.03 -5.38 1.43
C GLY A 30 7.66 -4.65 0.24
N GLY A 31 7.63 -3.31 0.24
CA GLY A 31 8.34 -2.48 -0.72
C GLY A 31 9.86 -2.71 -0.71
N ILE A 32 10.47 -2.73 0.48
CA ILE A 32 11.90 -3.01 0.65
C ILE A 32 12.22 -4.42 0.15
N THR A 33 11.44 -5.43 0.55
CA THR A 33 11.59 -6.82 0.11
C THR A 33 11.54 -6.94 -1.42
N ARG A 34 10.65 -6.18 -2.07
CA ARG A 34 10.57 -6.16 -3.54
C ARG A 34 11.77 -5.47 -4.19
N LEU A 35 12.16 -4.29 -3.68
CA LEU A 35 13.19 -3.45 -4.28
C LEU A 35 14.61 -4.01 -4.08
N THR A 36 14.83 -4.78 -3.02
CA THR A 36 16.07 -5.52 -2.73
C THR A 36 16.13 -6.88 -3.41
N GLY A 37 15.05 -7.33 -4.07
CA GLY A 37 14.99 -8.65 -4.70
C GLY A 37 14.79 -9.81 -3.72
N SER A 38 14.47 -9.51 -2.47
CA SER A 38 14.40 -10.48 -1.37
C SER A 38 13.19 -11.42 -1.40
N GLY A 39 12.15 -11.12 -2.17
CA GLY A 39 10.85 -11.81 -2.08
C GLY A 39 10.77 -13.29 -2.50
N LEU A 40 11.91 -13.93 -2.78
CA LEU A 40 12.02 -15.37 -3.09
C LEU A 40 13.16 -16.06 -2.30
N SER A 41 13.77 -15.37 -1.33
CA SER A 41 14.90 -15.87 -0.55
C SER A 41 14.53 -16.99 0.44
N ILE A 42 13.29 -17.01 0.92
CA ILE A 42 12.76 -18.03 1.85
C ILE A 42 11.82 -18.97 1.09
N THR A 43 12.37 -20.10 0.67
CA THR A 43 11.67 -21.09 -0.17
C THR A 43 10.67 -21.96 0.60
N GLU A 44 10.73 -21.95 1.93
CA GLU A 44 9.87 -22.76 2.78
C GLU A 44 8.79 -21.95 3.47
N TRP A 45 7.66 -22.61 3.73
CA TRP A 45 6.56 -22.04 4.49
C TRP A 45 6.52 -22.63 5.90
N GLN A 46 7.07 -21.89 6.86
CA GLN A 46 7.08 -22.24 8.28
C GLN A 46 6.33 -21.16 9.08
N PRO A 47 4.99 -21.28 9.26
CA PRO A 47 4.18 -20.25 9.90
C PRO A 47 4.62 -19.91 11.33
N ILE A 48 4.98 -20.95 12.11
CA ILE A 48 5.34 -20.83 13.52
C ILE A 48 6.86 -20.85 13.69
N LEU A 49 7.52 -21.93 13.25
CA LEU A 49 8.97 -22.11 13.43
C LEU A 49 9.82 -21.06 12.70
N GLY A 50 9.30 -20.48 11.61
CA GLY A 50 10.00 -19.43 10.87
C GLY A 50 9.95 -18.05 11.52
N ALA A 51 9.47 -17.94 12.78
CA ALA A 51 9.57 -16.71 13.56
C ALA A 51 11.02 -16.38 13.91
N LEU A 52 11.84 -17.40 14.18
CA LEU A 52 13.29 -17.24 14.31
C LEU A 52 13.96 -17.46 12.94
N PRO A 53 14.96 -16.64 12.57
CA PRO A 53 15.79 -16.93 11.41
C PRO A 53 16.71 -18.14 11.70
N PRO A 54 17.47 -18.67 10.72
CA PRO A 54 18.46 -19.70 10.99
C PRO A 54 19.43 -19.26 12.11
N MET A 55 19.55 -20.08 13.15
CA MET A 55 20.25 -19.71 14.40
C MET A 55 21.68 -20.25 14.49
N ASN A 56 22.12 -21.05 13.51
CA ASN A 56 23.47 -21.60 13.44
C ASN A 56 23.93 -21.73 11.99
N GLU A 57 25.24 -21.95 11.80
CA GLU A 57 25.87 -22.02 10.48
C GLU A 57 25.29 -23.12 9.60
N LYS A 58 25.07 -24.32 10.15
CA LYS A 58 24.46 -25.44 9.42
C LYS A 58 23.10 -25.07 8.83
N ALA A 59 22.21 -24.48 9.64
CA ALA A 59 20.89 -24.06 9.20
C ALA A 59 20.95 -22.95 8.13
N TRP A 60 21.95 -22.06 8.22
CA TRP A 60 22.19 -21.04 7.19
C TRP A 60 22.63 -21.66 5.86
N LEU A 61 23.54 -22.63 5.89
CA LEU A 61 23.99 -23.35 4.70
C LEU A 61 22.85 -24.15 4.05
N GLU A 62 22.03 -24.84 4.84
CA GLU A 62 20.85 -25.56 4.33
C GLU A 62 19.82 -24.63 3.66
N ALA A 63 19.57 -23.46 4.26
CA ALA A 63 18.67 -22.47 3.67
C ALA A 63 19.25 -21.90 2.37
N PHE A 64 20.56 -21.64 2.34
CA PHE A 64 21.24 -21.15 1.16
C PHE A 64 21.24 -22.18 0.02
N GLU A 65 21.52 -23.45 0.31
CA GLU A 65 21.48 -24.54 -0.66
C GLU A 65 20.10 -24.65 -1.33
N LYS A 66 19.01 -24.51 -0.56
CA LYS A 66 17.64 -24.47 -1.10
C LYS A 66 17.42 -23.27 -2.03
N TYR A 67 17.95 -22.10 -1.67
CA TYR A 67 17.89 -20.91 -2.52
C TYR A 67 18.72 -21.07 -3.80
N GLN A 68 19.86 -21.77 -3.75
CA GLN A 68 20.67 -22.05 -4.95
C GLN A 68 19.92 -22.88 -6.00
N GLN A 69 18.86 -23.59 -5.62
CA GLN A 69 18.06 -24.38 -6.54
C GLN A 69 17.06 -23.55 -7.37
N ILE A 70 16.73 -22.32 -6.97
CA ILE A 70 15.69 -21.52 -7.65
C ILE A 70 16.26 -20.68 -8.80
N ALA A 71 15.38 -20.29 -9.74
CA ALA A 71 15.75 -19.51 -10.92
C ALA A 71 16.45 -18.18 -10.58
N GLN A 72 16.02 -17.49 -9.51
CA GLN A 72 16.62 -16.22 -9.11
C GLN A 72 18.12 -16.36 -8.79
N TYR A 73 18.54 -17.41 -8.08
CA TYR A 73 19.96 -17.67 -7.86
C TYR A 73 20.66 -18.02 -9.17
N LYS A 74 20.13 -18.96 -9.94
CA LYS A 74 20.77 -19.47 -11.16
C LYS A 74 21.02 -18.38 -12.22
N TYR A 75 20.09 -17.44 -12.39
CA TYR A 75 20.14 -16.47 -13.48
C TYR A 75 20.52 -15.05 -13.06
N ILE A 76 20.28 -14.66 -11.80
CA ILE A 76 20.52 -13.28 -11.33
C ILE A 76 21.60 -13.25 -10.26
N ASN A 77 21.52 -14.13 -9.26
CA ASN A 77 22.31 -14.05 -8.04
C ASN A 77 23.37 -15.17 -7.93
N SER A 78 23.85 -15.70 -9.05
CA SER A 78 24.80 -16.84 -9.08
C SER A 78 26.16 -16.52 -8.47
N HIS A 79 26.46 -15.23 -8.34
CA HIS A 79 27.66 -14.68 -7.71
C HIS A 79 27.50 -14.49 -6.18
N PHE A 80 26.30 -14.68 -5.61
CA PHE A 80 26.06 -14.43 -4.18
C PHE A 80 26.85 -15.40 -3.31
N THR A 81 27.47 -14.84 -2.28
CA THR A 81 28.00 -15.56 -1.13
C THR A 81 26.91 -15.82 -0.09
N LEU A 82 27.25 -16.56 0.98
CA LEU A 82 26.34 -16.73 2.12
C LEU A 82 25.96 -15.40 2.78
N GLU A 83 26.85 -14.41 2.77
CA GLU A 83 26.61 -13.08 3.35
C GLU A 83 25.59 -12.27 2.54
N ASP A 84 25.72 -12.31 1.21
CA ASP A 84 24.74 -11.71 0.30
C ASP A 84 23.35 -12.34 0.47
N PHE A 85 23.31 -13.67 0.61
CA PHE A 85 22.07 -14.40 0.90
C PHE A 85 21.46 -14.00 2.24
N LYS A 86 22.24 -13.88 3.31
CA LYS A 86 21.75 -13.43 4.63
C LYS A 86 21.08 -12.06 4.56
N SER A 87 21.62 -11.16 3.73
CA SER A 87 21.07 -9.81 3.54
C SER A 87 19.67 -9.83 2.92
N ILE A 88 19.46 -10.60 1.86
CA ILE A 88 18.12 -10.72 1.25
C ILE A 88 17.17 -11.55 2.13
N TYR A 89 17.67 -12.58 2.80
CA TYR A 89 16.90 -13.39 3.74
C TYR A 89 16.34 -12.54 4.87
N PHE A 90 17.15 -11.63 5.43
CA PHE A 90 16.75 -10.76 6.52
C PHE A 90 15.52 -9.93 6.17
N TRP A 91 15.48 -9.30 5.00
CA TRP A 91 14.35 -8.45 4.61
C TRP A 91 13.07 -9.24 4.43
N GLU A 92 13.16 -10.42 3.80
CA GLU A 92 11.98 -11.28 3.65
C GLU A 92 11.51 -11.85 4.99
N TRP A 93 12.45 -12.30 5.84
CA TRP A 93 12.14 -12.79 7.19
C TRP A 93 11.47 -11.69 8.02
N PHE A 94 12.03 -10.48 8.04
CA PHE A 94 11.49 -9.38 8.83
C PHE A 94 10.10 -8.94 8.33
N HIS A 95 9.88 -8.90 7.02
CA HIS A 95 8.56 -8.65 6.44
C HIS A 95 7.53 -9.73 6.84
N ARG A 96 7.91 -11.01 6.83
CA ARG A 96 7.04 -12.12 7.26
C ARG A 96 6.78 -12.07 8.77
N ASP A 97 7.80 -11.78 9.56
CA ASP A 97 7.72 -11.79 11.02
C ASP A 97 6.95 -10.59 11.57
N TRP A 98 7.07 -9.42 10.95
CA TRP A 98 6.20 -8.28 11.24
C TRP A 98 4.72 -8.64 11.07
N GLY A 99 4.38 -9.42 10.05
CA GLY A 99 3.02 -9.95 9.85
C GLY A 99 2.55 -10.87 10.97
N ARG A 100 3.45 -11.70 11.54
CA ARG A 100 3.16 -12.54 12.72
C ARG A 100 2.92 -11.68 13.96
N LEU A 101 3.80 -10.69 14.19
CA LEU A 101 3.66 -9.74 15.29
C LEU A 101 2.33 -9.00 15.21
N MET A 102 1.93 -8.55 14.02
CA MET A 102 0.61 -7.95 13.80
C MET A 102 -0.53 -8.89 14.22
N GLY A 103 -0.44 -10.18 13.90
CA GLY A 103 -1.39 -11.19 14.37
C GLY A 103 -1.56 -11.17 15.89
N LEU A 104 -0.45 -11.14 16.64
CA LEU A 104 -0.47 -11.08 18.11
C LEU A 104 -1.05 -9.75 18.63
N VAL A 105 -0.64 -8.63 18.05
CA VAL A 105 -1.10 -7.27 18.42
C VAL A 105 -2.59 -7.08 18.12
N PHE A 106 -3.17 -7.82 17.18
CA PHE A 106 -4.62 -7.80 16.97
C PHE A 106 -5.36 -8.82 17.84
N ILE A 107 -4.86 -10.04 18.00
CA ILE A 107 -5.56 -11.10 18.74
C ILE A 107 -5.64 -10.79 20.24
N PHE A 108 -4.53 -10.42 20.91
CA PHE A 108 -4.53 -10.25 22.36
C PHE A 108 -5.41 -9.08 22.84
N PRO A 109 -5.29 -7.85 22.29
CA PRO A 109 -6.19 -6.76 22.68
C PRO A 109 -7.64 -7.03 22.31
N PHE A 110 -7.91 -7.75 21.21
CA PHE A 110 -9.27 -8.15 20.86
C PHE A 110 -9.89 -9.04 21.93
N ILE A 111 -9.19 -10.09 22.38
CA ILE A 111 -9.64 -10.97 23.47
C ILE A 111 -9.86 -10.13 24.74
N TYR A 112 -8.93 -9.25 25.09
CA TYR A 112 -9.08 -8.36 26.23
C TYR A 112 -10.33 -7.47 26.14
N PHE A 113 -10.58 -6.84 24.98
CA PHE A 113 -11.75 -5.99 24.76
C PHE A 113 -13.06 -6.78 24.78
N LEU A 114 -13.04 -8.03 24.33
CA LEU A 114 -14.18 -8.94 24.39
C LEU A 114 -14.51 -9.29 25.85
N VAL A 115 -13.52 -9.74 26.63
CA VAL A 115 -13.68 -10.10 28.05
C VAL A 115 -14.12 -8.90 28.89
N LYS A 116 -13.54 -7.72 28.64
CA LYS A 116 -13.90 -6.47 29.34
C LYS A 116 -15.17 -5.81 28.80
N LYS A 117 -15.91 -6.46 27.88
CA LYS A 117 -17.16 -5.95 27.29
C LYS A 117 -17.02 -4.53 26.71
N LYS A 118 -15.84 -4.19 26.19
CA LYS A 118 -15.56 -2.89 25.52
C LYS A 118 -16.01 -2.88 24.05
N ILE A 119 -16.42 -4.03 23.52
CA ILE A 119 -16.96 -4.19 22.17
C ILE A 119 -18.48 -4.11 22.23
N ASN A 120 -19.06 -3.09 21.60
CA ASN A 120 -20.51 -3.01 21.46
C ASN A 120 -21.01 -3.80 20.24
N ARG A 121 -22.31 -4.08 20.14
CA ARG A 121 -22.90 -4.84 19.02
C ARG A 121 -22.59 -4.25 17.64
N SER A 122 -22.48 -2.92 17.53
CA SER A 122 -22.20 -2.25 16.26
C SER A 122 -20.77 -2.45 15.74
N MET A 123 -19.87 -2.95 16.60
CA MET A 123 -18.46 -3.22 16.32
C MET A 123 -18.20 -4.68 15.91
N ILE A 124 -19.11 -5.60 16.20
CA ILE A 124 -18.92 -7.05 15.95
C ILE A 124 -18.72 -7.32 14.46
N HIS A 125 -19.65 -6.90 13.61
CA HIS A 125 -19.52 -7.10 12.16
C HIS A 125 -18.24 -6.46 11.59
N PRO A 126 -17.91 -5.19 11.95
CA PRO A 126 -16.64 -4.64 11.51
C PRO A 126 -15.40 -5.41 11.95
N MET A 127 -15.40 -5.96 13.16
CA MET A 127 -14.29 -6.76 13.66
C MET A 127 -14.16 -8.10 12.92
N ILE A 128 -15.27 -8.76 12.60
CA ILE A 128 -15.23 -9.99 11.79
C ILE A 128 -14.59 -9.71 10.43
N ILE A 129 -15.03 -8.66 9.74
CA ILE A 129 -14.46 -8.26 8.44
C ILE A 129 -12.97 -7.93 8.58
N LEU A 130 -12.58 -7.22 9.63
CA LEU A 130 -11.18 -6.89 9.92
C LEU A 130 -10.31 -8.15 10.02
N PHE A 131 -10.73 -9.15 10.80
CA PHE A 131 -9.99 -10.40 10.94
C PHE A 131 -9.97 -11.23 9.66
N LEU A 132 -11.06 -11.26 8.90
CA LEU A 132 -11.11 -11.92 7.59
C LEU A 132 -10.15 -11.26 6.59
N LEU A 133 -10.15 -9.93 6.49
CA LEU A 133 -9.23 -9.20 5.61
C LEU A 133 -7.78 -9.39 6.05
N GLY A 134 -7.50 -9.39 7.35
CA GLY A 134 -6.18 -9.67 7.91
C GLY A 134 -5.69 -11.09 7.60
N GLY A 135 -6.51 -12.12 7.84
CA GLY A 135 -6.18 -13.50 7.50
C GLY A 135 -5.98 -13.71 6.00
N LEU A 136 -6.80 -13.05 5.18
CA LEU A 136 -6.68 -13.06 3.72
C LEU A 136 -5.34 -12.47 3.26
N GLN A 137 -4.74 -11.49 3.97
CA GLN A 137 -3.40 -10.99 3.62
C GLN A 137 -2.35 -12.10 3.66
N GLY A 138 -2.37 -12.94 4.70
CA GLY A 138 -1.44 -14.07 4.83
C GLY A 138 -1.61 -15.06 3.68
N ILE A 139 -2.85 -15.36 3.29
CA ILE A 139 -3.15 -16.27 2.17
C ILE A 139 -2.65 -15.69 0.85
N ILE A 140 -2.99 -14.42 0.55
CA ILE A 140 -2.58 -13.77 -0.71
C ILE A 140 -1.05 -13.67 -0.78
N GLY A 141 -0.39 -13.27 0.32
CA GLY A 141 1.07 -13.18 0.39
C GLY A 141 1.75 -14.54 0.19
N TRP A 142 1.21 -15.60 0.80
CA TRP A 142 1.71 -16.96 0.60
C TRP A 142 1.56 -17.43 -0.85
N VAL A 143 0.38 -17.27 -1.45
CA VAL A 143 0.13 -17.63 -2.87
C VAL A 143 1.09 -16.87 -3.78
N MET A 144 1.28 -15.58 -3.54
CA MET A 144 2.18 -14.72 -4.30
C MET A 144 3.61 -15.27 -4.33
N VAL A 145 4.18 -15.64 -3.18
CA VAL A 145 5.55 -16.16 -3.10
C VAL A 145 5.65 -17.59 -3.62
N LYS A 146 4.75 -18.49 -3.18
CA LYS A 146 4.74 -19.90 -3.59
C LYS A 146 4.69 -20.05 -5.11
N SER A 147 3.96 -19.17 -5.78
CA SER A 147 3.79 -19.21 -7.23
C SER A 147 5.03 -18.84 -8.05
N GLY A 148 6.12 -18.39 -7.42
CA GLY A 148 7.43 -18.17 -8.06
C GLY A 148 8.47 -19.25 -7.74
N ILE A 149 8.33 -19.95 -6.60
CA ILE A 149 9.26 -21.00 -6.19
C ILE A 149 9.04 -22.27 -7.01
N GLY A 150 10.11 -22.89 -7.50
CA GLY A 150 10.04 -24.09 -8.36
C GLY A 150 9.60 -23.81 -9.80
N THR A 151 9.73 -22.55 -10.25
CA THR A 151 9.44 -22.11 -11.62
C THR A 151 10.67 -21.39 -12.20
N ASP A 152 10.62 -21.01 -13.47
CA ASP A 152 11.66 -20.21 -14.14
C ASP A 152 11.58 -18.71 -13.82
N LEU A 153 10.66 -18.30 -12.93
CA LEU A 153 10.50 -16.90 -12.55
C LEU A 153 11.62 -16.45 -11.60
N VAL A 154 12.34 -15.39 -12.01
CA VAL A 154 13.38 -14.74 -11.20
C VAL A 154 12.84 -13.68 -10.23
N TYR A 155 11.57 -13.27 -10.43
CA TYR A 155 10.84 -12.36 -9.54
C TYR A 155 9.40 -12.84 -9.38
N VAL A 156 8.77 -12.45 -8.27
CA VAL A 156 7.31 -12.56 -8.11
C VAL A 156 6.60 -11.78 -9.22
N SER A 157 5.53 -12.35 -9.79
CA SER A 157 4.68 -11.67 -10.77
C SER A 157 4.19 -10.31 -10.27
N HIS A 158 4.41 -9.26 -11.07
CA HIS A 158 3.97 -7.89 -10.78
C HIS A 158 2.44 -7.78 -10.60
N ILE A 159 1.67 -8.65 -11.25
CA ILE A 159 0.21 -8.72 -11.07
C ILE A 159 -0.13 -9.24 -9.67
N ARG A 160 0.51 -10.32 -9.22
CA ARG A 160 0.30 -10.87 -7.86
C ARG A 160 0.77 -9.89 -6.79
N LEU A 161 1.89 -9.21 -7.04
CA LEU A 161 2.38 -8.11 -6.20
C LEU A 161 1.33 -6.99 -6.08
N ALA A 162 0.76 -6.54 -7.21
CA ALA A 162 -0.26 -5.51 -7.21
C ALA A 162 -1.53 -5.95 -6.46
N ILE A 163 -1.98 -7.20 -6.64
CA ILE A 163 -3.13 -7.75 -5.89
C ILE A 163 -2.86 -7.73 -4.39
N HIS A 164 -1.69 -8.21 -3.95
CA HIS A 164 -1.33 -8.23 -2.53
C HIS A 164 -1.22 -6.82 -1.94
N PHE A 165 -0.54 -5.91 -2.64
CA PHE A 165 -0.42 -4.51 -2.27
C PHE A 165 -1.78 -3.82 -2.14
N MET A 166 -2.65 -3.96 -3.15
CA MET A 166 -3.99 -3.35 -3.11
C MET A 166 -4.87 -3.96 -2.02
N ALA A 167 -4.76 -5.26 -1.74
CA ALA A 167 -5.48 -5.89 -0.65
C ALA A 167 -5.04 -5.32 0.73
N ALA A 168 -3.73 -5.08 0.91
CA ALA A 168 -3.21 -4.45 2.13
C ALA A 168 -3.70 -3.00 2.28
N LEU A 169 -3.77 -2.24 1.18
CA LEU A 169 -4.31 -0.88 1.20
C LEU A 169 -5.82 -0.83 1.48
N VAL A 170 -6.59 -1.80 0.98
CA VAL A 170 -8.02 -1.95 1.33
C VAL A 170 -8.17 -2.22 2.83
N LEU A 171 -7.36 -3.11 3.40
CA LEU A 171 -7.33 -3.37 4.85
C LEU A 171 -6.97 -2.10 5.63
N LEU A 172 -5.98 -1.33 5.17
CA LEU A 172 -5.60 -0.04 5.79
C LEU A 172 -6.76 0.96 5.79
N CYS A 173 -7.37 1.22 4.63
CA CYS A 173 -8.54 2.09 4.50
C CYS A 173 -9.67 1.61 5.41
N TYR A 174 -9.89 0.29 5.49
CA TYR A 174 -10.91 -0.30 6.34
C TYR A 174 -10.67 -0.03 7.83
N VAL A 175 -9.44 -0.23 8.32
CA VAL A 175 -9.06 0.02 9.72
C VAL A 175 -9.20 1.49 10.08
N VAL A 176 -8.70 2.39 9.23
CA VAL A 176 -8.84 3.84 9.42
C VAL A 176 -10.32 4.22 9.46
N TRP A 177 -11.11 3.72 8.50
CA TRP A 177 -12.54 3.97 8.45
C TRP A 177 -13.28 3.46 9.68
N PHE A 178 -12.91 2.29 10.19
CA PHE A 178 -13.51 1.73 11.39
C PHE A 178 -13.16 2.55 12.63
N ALA A 179 -11.90 2.97 12.78
CA ALA A 179 -11.49 3.87 13.86
C ALA A 179 -12.27 5.20 13.81
N MET A 180 -12.44 5.78 12.62
CA MET A 180 -13.27 6.97 12.43
C MET A 180 -14.73 6.74 12.77
N LYS A 181 -15.30 5.58 12.39
CA LYS A 181 -16.70 5.22 12.67
C LYS A 181 -17.04 5.27 14.16
N ILE A 182 -16.10 4.93 15.02
CA ILE A 182 -16.32 4.87 16.48
C ILE A 182 -15.85 6.12 17.23
N THR A 183 -15.18 7.06 16.54
CA THR A 183 -14.62 8.29 17.14
C THR A 183 -15.19 9.59 16.59
N VAL A 184 -15.68 9.60 15.35
CA VAL A 184 -16.17 10.82 14.69
C VAL A 184 -17.67 10.98 14.90
N PRO A 185 -18.12 12.07 15.57
CA PRO A 185 -19.54 12.34 15.75
C PRO A 185 -20.24 12.62 14.41
N PRO A 186 -21.45 12.11 14.14
CA PRO A 186 -22.17 12.37 12.89
C PRO A 186 -22.44 13.85 12.61
N GLN A 187 -22.40 14.70 13.63
CA GLN A 187 -22.72 16.12 13.55
C GLN A 187 -21.71 16.91 12.71
N VAL A 188 -20.46 16.46 12.65
CA VAL A 188 -19.37 17.16 11.94
C VAL A 188 -19.23 16.71 10.48
N LEU A 189 -20.11 15.84 10.00
CA LEU A 189 -20.11 15.38 8.60
C LEU A 189 -20.74 16.45 7.71
N SER A 190 -20.05 16.80 6.62
CA SER A 190 -20.52 17.73 5.60
C SER A 190 -21.46 17.03 4.62
N SER A 191 -22.53 17.70 4.22
CA SER A 191 -23.52 17.20 3.24
C SER A 191 -23.29 17.75 1.83
N ASN A 192 -22.14 18.40 1.55
CA ASN A 192 -21.86 18.96 0.23
C ASN A 192 -21.64 17.88 -0.85
N ALA A 193 -22.61 17.71 -1.75
CA ALA A 193 -22.60 16.67 -2.78
C ALA A 193 -21.45 16.82 -3.78
N SER A 194 -21.02 18.05 -4.12
CA SER A 194 -19.93 18.29 -5.06
C SER A 194 -18.59 17.82 -4.48
N VAL A 195 -18.28 18.20 -3.23
CA VAL A 195 -17.05 17.77 -2.54
C VAL A 195 -17.03 16.25 -2.35
N ARG A 196 -18.19 15.65 -2.04
CA ARG A 196 -18.33 14.19 -1.95
C ARG A 196 -18.05 13.50 -3.27
N SER A 197 -18.64 13.99 -4.37
CA SER A 197 -18.44 13.43 -5.72
C SER A 197 -16.97 13.48 -6.11
N LEU A 198 -16.30 14.61 -5.86
CA LEU A 198 -14.88 14.76 -6.12
C LEU A 198 -14.02 13.81 -5.29
N ASN A 199 -14.33 13.61 -4.00
CA ASN A 199 -13.64 12.60 -3.18
C ASN A 199 -13.79 11.18 -3.76
N VAL A 200 -14.98 10.81 -4.27
CA VAL A 200 -15.19 9.50 -4.90
C VAL A 200 -14.31 9.36 -6.15
N TRP A 201 -14.31 10.36 -7.03
CA TRP A 201 -13.46 10.34 -8.23
C TRP A 201 -11.96 10.30 -7.90
N LEU A 202 -11.53 11.08 -6.91
CA LEU A 202 -10.14 11.05 -6.43
C LEU A 202 -9.75 9.69 -5.85
N LEU A 203 -10.64 9.03 -5.11
CA LEU A 203 -10.42 7.67 -4.60
C LEU A 203 -10.33 6.64 -5.74
N VAL A 204 -11.15 6.76 -6.78
CA VAL A 204 -11.04 5.91 -7.98
C VAL A 204 -9.70 6.13 -8.68
N LEU A 205 -9.34 7.39 -8.94
CA LEU A 205 -8.09 7.72 -9.63
C LEU A 205 -6.85 7.29 -8.84
N ILE A 206 -6.79 7.56 -7.53
CA ILE A 206 -5.66 7.13 -6.72
C ILE A 206 -5.57 5.60 -6.61
N THR A 207 -6.70 4.89 -6.61
CA THR A 207 -6.71 3.42 -6.67
C THR A 207 -6.02 2.93 -7.95
N ILE A 208 -6.36 3.53 -9.10
CA ILE A 208 -5.71 3.21 -10.38
C ILE A 208 -4.22 3.61 -10.34
N GLN A 209 -3.89 4.81 -9.83
CA GLN A 209 -2.50 5.26 -9.66
C GLN A 209 -1.65 4.28 -8.86
N LEU A 210 -2.19 3.75 -7.76
CA LEU A 210 -1.52 2.81 -6.87
C LEU A 210 -1.32 1.44 -7.52
N ILE A 211 -2.28 0.98 -8.33
CA ILE A 211 -2.10 -0.20 -9.19
C ILE A 211 -0.93 0.01 -10.15
N TYR A 212 -0.90 1.15 -10.87
CA TYR A 212 0.22 1.47 -11.75
C TYR A 212 1.53 1.67 -10.98
N GLY A 213 1.50 2.16 -9.74
CA GLY A 213 2.67 2.22 -8.86
C GLY A 213 3.21 0.83 -8.53
N ALA A 214 2.33 -0.14 -8.25
CA ALA A 214 2.71 -1.53 -8.06
C ALA A 214 3.25 -2.17 -9.34
N PHE A 215 2.69 -1.83 -10.51
CA PHE A 215 3.24 -2.26 -11.81
C PHE A 215 4.63 -1.67 -12.04
N MET A 216 4.83 -0.36 -11.81
CA MET A 216 6.13 0.30 -11.91
C MET A 216 7.21 -0.41 -11.09
N ALA A 217 6.91 -0.74 -9.83
CA ALA A 217 7.83 -1.47 -8.96
C ALA A 217 8.00 -2.94 -9.38
N GLY A 218 6.91 -3.59 -9.77
CA GLY A 218 6.86 -5.01 -10.12
C GLY A 218 7.58 -5.35 -11.42
N THR A 219 7.54 -4.48 -12.43
CA THR A 219 8.16 -4.68 -13.75
C THR A 219 9.49 -3.96 -13.91
N HIS A 220 9.94 -3.22 -12.89
CA HIS A 220 11.10 -2.33 -12.97
C HIS A 220 10.97 -1.25 -14.07
N ALA A 221 9.74 -0.85 -14.43
CA ALA A 221 9.48 0.10 -15.53
C ALA A 221 10.16 1.47 -15.34
N ALA A 222 10.53 1.85 -14.12
CA ALA A 222 11.31 3.06 -13.83
C ALA A 222 12.58 3.16 -14.70
N LEU A 223 13.27 2.04 -14.92
CA LEU A 223 14.51 1.95 -15.69
C LEU A 223 14.32 2.11 -17.21
N ALA A 224 13.11 1.92 -17.72
CA ALA A 224 12.84 2.00 -19.16
C ALA A 224 12.87 3.45 -19.70
N ALA A 225 12.61 4.43 -18.83
CA ALA A 225 12.63 5.84 -19.21
C ALA A 225 12.98 6.76 -18.01
N PRO A 226 14.23 6.74 -17.53
CA PRO A 226 14.68 7.51 -16.35
C PRO A 226 14.89 9.01 -16.67
N THR A 227 14.04 9.59 -17.50
CA THR A 227 14.05 11.00 -17.89
C THR A 227 12.75 11.67 -17.48
N TRP A 228 12.81 12.98 -17.21
CA TRP A 228 11.65 13.82 -16.94
C TRP A 228 11.96 15.25 -17.43
N PRO A 229 10.99 16.02 -17.98
CA PRO A 229 9.56 15.74 -18.08
C PRO A 229 9.16 14.80 -19.22
N THR A 230 9.99 14.66 -20.25
CA THR A 230 9.74 13.77 -21.38
C THR A 230 10.07 12.31 -21.05
N ILE A 231 9.51 11.39 -21.81
CA ILE A 231 9.81 9.95 -21.77
C ILE A 231 10.82 9.69 -22.89
N ASN A 232 12.11 9.60 -22.55
CA ASN A 232 13.24 9.45 -23.48
C ASN A 232 13.22 10.48 -24.62
N GLY A 233 13.00 11.76 -24.28
CA GLY A 233 12.95 12.85 -25.26
C GLY A 233 11.59 13.06 -25.95
N MET A 234 10.61 12.18 -25.74
CA MET A 234 9.27 12.29 -26.34
C MET A 234 8.21 12.72 -25.33
N TRP A 235 7.33 13.64 -25.72
CA TRP A 235 6.12 13.98 -24.95
C TRP A 235 5.02 12.93 -25.11
N TRP A 236 4.95 12.30 -26.28
CA TRP A 236 4.02 11.22 -26.59
C TRP A 236 4.79 10.06 -27.26
N PRO A 237 5.16 9.01 -26.51
CA PRO A 237 5.95 7.89 -27.04
C PRO A 237 5.06 6.85 -27.75
N GLY A 238 4.11 7.29 -28.58
CA GLY A 238 3.04 6.45 -29.15
C GLY A 238 3.54 5.23 -29.91
N GLN A 239 4.66 5.35 -30.64
CA GLN A 239 5.29 4.23 -31.37
C GLN A 239 5.80 3.10 -30.47
N TYR A 240 6.02 3.39 -29.19
CA TYR A 240 6.50 2.42 -28.19
C TYR A 240 5.38 1.91 -27.27
N MET A 241 4.15 2.41 -27.45
CA MET A 241 2.95 1.99 -26.73
C MET A 241 2.04 1.18 -27.68
N PHE A 242 1.16 0.37 -27.10
CA PHE A 242 0.12 -0.41 -27.77
C PHE A 242 0.64 -1.34 -28.88
N ASN A 243 1.85 -1.86 -28.70
CA ASN A 243 2.55 -2.68 -29.69
C ASN A 243 2.74 -4.15 -29.26
N GLN A 244 2.33 -4.53 -28.03
CA GLN A 244 2.41 -5.91 -27.52
C GLN A 244 1.24 -6.82 -27.94
N GLY A 245 0.62 -6.56 -29.10
CA GLY A 245 -0.44 -7.39 -29.67
C GLY A 245 -1.84 -7.13 -29.09
N SER A 246 -2.03 -7.18 -27.77
CA SER A 246 -3.33 -6.90 -27.12
C SER A 246 -3.30 -5.66 -26.23
N PHE A 247 -4.42 -4.93 -26.18
CA PHE A 247 -4.56 -3.73 -25.33
C PHE A 247 -4.30 -4.04 -23.85
N ILE A 248 -4.83 -5.17 -23.33
CA ILE A 248 -4.63 -5.57 -21.93
C ILE A 248 -3.16 -5.87 -21.65
N SER A 249 -2.49 -6.62 -22.53
CA SER A 249 -1.06 -6.90 -22.39
C SER A 249 -0.27 -5.60 -22.32
N ASP A 250 -0.58 -4.66 -23.21
CA ASP A 250 0.17 -3.43 -23.29
C ASP A 250 0.01 -2.55 -22.03
N ILE A 251 -1.21 -2.31 -21.55
CA ILE A 251 -1.42 -1.48 -20.36
C ILE A 251 -0.90 -2.13 -19.05
N THR A 252 -0.62 -3.44 -19.06
CA THR A 252 -0.14 -4.17 -17.88
C THR A 252 1.34 -4.55 -17.92
N HIS A 253 1.91 -4.79 -19.11
CA HIS A 253 3.27 -5.32 -19.30
C HIS A 253 4.19 -4.40 -20.10
N ASN A 254 3.67 -3.47 -20.93
CA ASN A 254 4.52 -2.54 -21.65
C ASN A 254 5.08 -1.47 -20.71
N LEU A 255 6.41 -1.45 -20.56
CA LEU A 255 7.09 -0.57 -19.62
C LEU A 255 6.86 0.92 -19.94
N ILE A 256 6.80 1.28 -21.22
CA ILE A 256 6.55 2.65 -21.65
C ILE A 256 5.09 3.03 -21.42
N SER A 257 4.14 2.14 -21.70
CA SER A 257 2.72 2.38 -21.41
C SER A 257 2.46 2.54 -19.91
N ILE A 258 3.06 1.69 -19.06
CA ILE A 258 2.98 1.80 -17.59
C ILE A 258 3.52 3.16 -17.12
N GLN A 259 4.71 3.56 -17.61
CA GLN A 259 5.30 4.87 -17.31
C GLN A 259 4.40 6.03 -17.73
N PHE A 260 3.91 5.99 -18.97
CA PHE A 260 3.06 7.04 -19.53
C PHE A 260 1.77 7.19 -18.72
N ILE A 261 1.07 6.09 -18.43
CA ILE A 261 -0.18 6.11 -17.69
C ILE A 261 0.05 6.56 -16.24
N HIS A 262 1.07 6.03 -15.55
CA HIS A 262 1.38 6.40 -14.17
C HIS A 262 1.70 7.89 -14.01
N ARG A 263 2.45 8.49 -14.94
CA ARG A 263 2.79 9.93 -14.90
C ARG A 263 1.58 10.82 -15.18
N ASN A 264 0.81 10.51 -16.22
CA ASN A 264 -0.33 11.32 -16.61
C ASN A 264 -1.47 11.26 -15.58
N LEU A 265 -1.70 10.09 -14.96
CA LEU A 265 -2.63 9.96 -13.84
C LEU A 265 -2.20 10.81 -12.64
N ALA A 266 -0.90 10.88 -12.33
CA ALA A 266 -0.40 11.73 -11.25
C ALA A 266 -0.69 13.23 -11.51
N TYR A 267 -0.50 13.70 -12.75
CA TYR A 267 -0.84 15.07 -13.14
C TYR A 267 -2.35 15.34 -13.05
N LEU A 268 -3.18 14.42 -13.53
CA LEU A 268 -4.63 14.53 -13.44
C LEU A 268 -5.10 14.59 -11.98
N ILE A 269 -4.60 13.70 -11.11
CA ILE A 269 -4.90 13.70 -9.68
C ILE A 269 -4.50 15.03 -9.03
N THR A 270 -3.34 15.58 -9.40
CA THR A 270 -2.86 16.87 -8.87
C THR A 270 -3.82 18.01 -9.22
N ILE A 271 -4.24 18.10 -10.48
CA ILE A 271 -5.22 19.10 -10.95
C ILE A 271 -6.56 18.92 -10.22
N MET A 272 -7.05 17.68 -10.11
CA MET A 272 -8.31 17.40 -9.43
C MET A 272 -8.25 17.70 -7.93
N LEU A 273 -7.10 17.50 -7.28
CA LEU A 273 -6.88 17.88 -5.88
C LEU A 273 -6.84 19.38 -5.67
N ALA A 274 -6.23 20.14 -6.59
CA ALA A 274 -6.30 21.60 -6.57
C ALA A 274 -7.76 22.08 -6.70
N TRP A 275 -8.53 21.48 -7.61
CA TRP A 275 -9.95 21.78 -7.77
C TRP A 275 -10.79 21.40 -6.53
N TRP A 276 -10.53 20.22 -5.95
CA TRP A 276 -11.16 19.79 -4.71
C TRP A 276 -10.85 20.75 -3.56
N THR A 277 -9.59 21.19 -3.43
CA THR A 277 -9.15 22.14 -2.40
C THR A 277 -9.87 23.48 -2.55
N TRP A 278 -10.02 23.98 -3.79
CA TRP A 278 -10.80 25.17 -4.07
C TRP A 278 -12.26 25.01 -3.67
N LYS A 279 -12.91 23.89 -4.01
CA LYS A 279 -14.30 23.61 -3.58
C LYS A 279 -14.41 23.53 -2.06
N ALA A 280 -13.50 22.84 -1.39
CA ALA A 280 -13.47 22.72 0.07
C ALA A 280 -13.25 24.07 0.77
N SER A 281 -12.53 25.01 0.15
CA SER A 281 -12.34 26.37 0.69
C SER A 281 -13.64 27.20 0.74
N LYS A 282 -14.65 26.82 -0.05
CA LYS A 282 -15.98 27.45 -0.04
C LYS A 282 -16.91 26.90 1.04
N LEU A 283 -16.50 25.86 1.78
CA LEU A 283 -17.23 25.38 2.94
C LEU A 283 -17.07 26.34 4.13
N PRO A 284 -18.06 26.42 5.04
CA PRO A 284 -17.99 27.26 6.23
C PRO A 284 -16.72 27.05 7.06
N ALA A 285 -16.15 28.15 7.56
CA ALA A 285 -15.06 28.12 8.51
C ALA A 285 -15.51 27.36 9.78
N GLY A 286 -14.81 26.28 10.12
CA GLY A 286 -15.18 25.37 11.23
C GLY A 286 -15.59 23.96 10.78
N GLU A 287 -15.95 23.74 9.51
CA GLU A 287 -16.12 22.38 9.00
C GLU A 287 -14.76 21.65 8.92
N PRO A 288 -14.67 20.37 9.35
CA PRO A 288 -13.41 19.63 9.28
C PRO A 288 -12.79 19.64 7.88
N LEU A 289 -13.62 19.49 6.83
CA LEU A 289 -13.18 19.52 5.43
C LEU A 289 -12.54 20.84 5.03
N HIS A 290 -13.08 21.97 5.52
CA HIS A 290 -12.46 23.28 5.30
C HIS A 290 -11.06 23.31 5.93
N ASN A 291 -10.93 22.86 7.18
CA ASN A 291 -9.68 22.94 7.93
C ASN A 291 -8.58 22.01 7.40
N MET A 292 -8.95 20.80 6.93
CA MET A 292 -7.99 19.82 6.41
C MET A 292 -7.67 19.97 4.92
N ARG A 293 -8.26 20.97 4.24
CA ARG A 293 -8.25 21.05 2.76
C ARG A 293 -6.86 21.03 2.13
N TYR A 294 -5.85 21.58 2.81
CA TYR A 294 -4.50 21.63 2.27
C TYR A 294 -3.71 20.33 2.47
N ILE A 295 -4.14 19.43 3.35
CA ILE A 295 -3.39 18.19 3.64
C ILE A 295 -3.22 17.33 2.38
N PRO A 296 -4.29 16.96 1.64
CA PRO A 296 -4.13 16.18 0.41
C PRO A 296 -3.36 16.93 -0.68
N LEU A 297 -3.49 18.26 -0.75
CA LEU A 297 -2.78 19.09 -1.74
C LEU A 297 -1.27 19.11 -1.50
N VAL A 298 -0.84 19.29 -0.25
CA VAL A 298 0.58 19.24 0.10
C VAL A 298 1.14 17.83 -0.15
N LEU A 299 0.41 16.79 0.25
CA LEU A 299 0.84 15.40 0.05
C LEU A 299 0.99 15.06 -1.43
N VAL A 300 0.10 15.50 -2.33
CA VAL A 300 0.24 15.21 -3.76
C VAL A 300 1.42 15.96 -4.39
N VAL A 301 1.69 17.20 -3.97
CA VAL A 301 2.86 17.95 -4.45
C VAL A 301 4.14 17.23 -4.03
N VAL A 302 4.25 16.84 -2.75
CA VAL A 302 5.38 16.05 -2.25
C VAL A 302 5.47 14.70 -2.99
N GLN A 303 4.35 14.05 -3.26
CA GLN A 303 4.30 12.78 -3.99
C GLN A 303 4.86 12.90 -5.41
N VAL A 304 4.48 13.95 -6.14
CA VAL A 304 4.97 14.20 -7.51
C VAL A 304 6.48 14.49 -7.50
N VAL A 305 6.95 15.35 -6.60
CA VAL A 305 8.38 15.65 -6.46
C VAL A 305 9.17 14.37 -6.14
N LEU A 306 8.73 13.60 -5.13
CA LEU A 306 9.37 12.31 -4.80
C LEU A 306 9.32 11.31 -5.94
N GLY A 307 8.23 11.30 -6.73
CA GLY A 307 8.10 10.43 -7.91
C GLY A 307 9.11 10.77 -9.00
N VAL A 308 9.31 12.06 -9.27
CA VAL A 308 10.35 12.55 -10.19
C VAL A 308 11.75 12.19 -9.68
N ILE A 309 12.02 12.43 -8.39
CA ILE A 309 13.32 12.10 -7.79
C ILE A 309 13.57 10.58 -7.87
N ALA A 310 12.60 9.75 -7.50
CA ALA A 310 12.71 8.30 -7.53
C ALA A 310 12.93 7.77 -8.95
N LEU A 311 12.31 8.39 -9.96
CA LEU A 311 12.50 8.07 -11.37
C LEU A 311 13.94 8.39 -11.84
N LEU A 312 14.42 9.61 -11.56
CA LEU A 312 15.76 10.05 -11.98
C LEU A 312 16.88 9.26 -11.27
N HIS A 313 16.64 8.85 -10.03
CA HIS A 313 17.58 8.02 -9.26
C HIS A 313 17.38 6.52 -9.49
N SER A 314 16.42 6.09 -10.31
CA SER A 314 16.16 4.67 -10.53
C SER A 314 17.36 3.86 -11.04
N PRO A 315 18.31 4.42 -11.84
CA PRO A 315 19.53 3.72 -12.23
C PRO A 315 20.62 3.70 -11.14
N LEU A 316 20.47 4.48 -10.07
CA LEU A 316 21.48 4.69 -9.03
C LEU A 316 21.23 3.79 -7.81
N GLU A 317 22.27 3.58 -7.00
CA GLU A 317 22.17 2.80 -5.75
C GLU A 317 21.23 3.45 -4.72
N THR A 318 21.10 4.78 -4.75
CA THR A 318 20.23 5.55 -3.86
C THR A 318 18.73 5.40 -4.15
N LYS A 319 18.35 4.64 -5.17
CA LYS A 319 16.93 4.41 -5.57
C LYS A 319 16.04 3.94 -4.44
N LEU A 320 16.57 3.14 -3.51
CA LEU A 320 15.76 2.50 -2.45
C LEU A 320 15.10 3.56 -1.56
N LEU A 321 15.86 4.55 -1.09
CA LEU A 321 15.35 5.60 -0.20
C LEU A 321 14.19 6.36 -0.84
N TYR A 322 14.39 6.87 -2.06
CA TYR A 322 13.38 7.68 -2.74
C TYR A 322 12.16 6.86 -3.14
N SER A 323 12.33 5.59 -3.53
CA SER A 323 11.22 4.69 -3.85
C SER A 323 10.35 4.40 -2.62
N ILE A 324 10.98 4.16 -1.46
CA ILE A 324 10.26 3.93 -0.20
C ILE A 324 9.57 5.20 0.30
N LEU A 325 10.23 6.36 0.22
CA LEU A 325 9.61 7.65 0.55
C LEU A 325 8.41 7.96 -0.36
N HIS A 326 8.53 7.71 -1.67
CA HIS A 326 7.43 7.87 -2.61
C HIS A 326 6.27 6.91 -2.32
N GLN A 327 6.56 5.66 -1.95
CA GLN A 327 5.52 4.71 -1.53
C GLN A 327 4.83 5.18 -0.24
N PHE A 328 5.60 5.64 0.75
CA PHE A 328 5.08 6.12 2.03
C PHE A 328 4.13 7.32 1.86
N VAL A 329 4.55 8.34 1.11
CA VAL A 329 3.71 9.53 0.88
C VAL A 329 2.46 9.17 0.06
N GLY A 330 2.55 8.21 -0.88
CA GLY A 330 1.40 7.69 -1.60
C GLY A 330 0.36 7.04 -0.68
N ILE A 331 0.82 6.28 0.33
CA ILE A 331 -0.05 5.70 1.36
C ILE A 331 -0.69 6.79 2.23
N LEU A 332 0.07 7.81 2.64
CA LEU A 332 -0.47 8.94 3.40
C LEU A 332 -1.54 9.70 2.60
N LEU A 333 -1.33 9.89 1.29
CA LEU A 333 -2.31 10.53 0.41
C LEU A 333 -3.61 9.72 0.33
N LEU A 334 -3.52 8.38 0.22
CA LEU A 334 -4.70 7.50 0.27
C LEU A 334 -5.45 7.61 1.62
N ILE A 335 -4.73 7.65 2.74
CA ILE A 335 -5.34 7.85 4.06
C ILE A 335 -6.04 9.21 4.10
N ALA A 336 -5.39 10.28 3.66
CA ALA A 336 -5.96 11.62 3.63
C ALA A 336 -7.26 11.67 2.81
N LEU A 337 -7.28 11.04 1.62
CA LEU A 337 -8.47 10.93 0.78
C LEU A 337 -9.57 10.05 1.41
N THR A 338 -9.20 9.01 2.13
CA THR A 338 -10.16 8.17 2.88
C THR A 338 -10.83 8.98 3.99
N VAL A 339 -10.05 9.79 4.71
CA VAL A 339 -10.51 10.67 5.79
C VAL A 339 -11.42 11.78 5.23
N THR A 340 -10.99 12.48 4.18
CA THR A 340 -11.82 13.53 3.56
C THR A 340 -13.10 12.95 2.98
N TYR A 341 -13.04 11.77 2.36
CA TYR A 341 -14.23 11.08 1.90
C TYR A 341 -15.17 10.76 3.06
N TYR A 342 -14.66 10.21 4.17
CA TYR A 342 -15.45 9.90 5.36
C TYR A 342 -16.25 11.11 5.84
N TYR A 343 -15.61 12.28 5.94
CA TYR A 343 -16.22 13.54 6.37
C TYR A 343 -17.23 14.13 5.36
N SER A 344 -17.11 13.79 4.08
CA SER A 344 -18.00 14.29 3.01
C SER A 344 -19.28 13.47 2.77
N ARG A 345 -19.52 12.39 3.53
CA ARG A 345 -20.65 11.48 3.25
C ARG A 345 -22.03 12.02 3.62
N GLY A 346 -22.11 13.14 4.33
CA GLY A 346 -23.34 13.67 4.89
C GLY A 346 -23.89 12.80 6.03
N ARG A 347 -24.91 13.34 6.72
CA ARG A 347 -25.67 12.58 7.73
C ARG A 347 -26.58 11.59 7.02
N ARG A 348 -26.56 10.30 7.41
CA ARG A 348 -27.57 9.32 6.94
C ARG A 348 -28.97 9.88 7.27
N GLY A 349 -29.78 10.19 6.26
CA GLY A 349 -31.14 10.71 6.40
C GLY A 349 -31.43 12.00 5.64
N GLN A 350 -30.41 12.78 5.26
CA GLN A 350 -30.58 13.91 4.34
C GLN A 350 -30.19 13.48 2.92
N ARG A 351 -31.07 12.72 2.24
CA ARG A 351 -31.07 12.78 0.78
C ARG A 351 -31.64 14.15 0.43
N SER A 352 -30.84 15.01 -0.17
CA SER A 352 -31.29 16.27 -0.76
C SER A 352 -32.49 15.96 -1.65
N ARG A 353 -33.64 16.55 -1.32
CA ARG A 353 -34.74 16.71 -2.28
C ARG A 353 -34.27 17.61 -3.42
#